data_AF-K0B3M5-F1
#
_entry.id   AF-K0B3M5-F1
#
_cell.length_a   1.000
_cell.length_b   1.000
_cell.length_c   1.000
_cell.angle_alpha   90.00
_cell.angle_beta   90.00
_cell.angle_gamma   90.00
#
_symmetry.space_group_name_H-M   'P 1'
#
loop_
_entity.id
_entity.type
_entity.pdbx_description
1 polymer ?
#
loop_
_entity_poly.entity_id
_entity_poly.type
_entity_poly.pdbx_seq_one_letter_code
_entity_poly.pdbx_strand_id
1 'polypeptide(L)'
;MKKVIYMADYLKGEIGDIRKKGFGMIPKVVMLDERVSIEAKAIYAYMAGYAGAGDTAFPGVEKMIKDLGIDANRFYKHRKILVSLGYITITRTRKEVKRDNNVYTLNQMVIENQPLQNADIENEDVEIQRIENEYANNNSFLKATVLKNNNYKKRKRKAVVIVVV
;
A
#
# COMPACT_ATOMS: atom_id res chain seq x y z
N MET A 1 46.43 28.16 -29.84
CA MET A 1 45.09 28.68 -29.53
C MET A 1 44.62 28.05 -28.22
N LYS A 2 44.40 28.83 -27.15
CA LYS A 2 43.80 28.31 -25.90
C LYS A 2 42.31 28.11 -26.13
N LYS A 3 41.81 26.90 -25.87
CA LYS A 3 40.38 26.55 -25.94
C LYS A 3 39.69 27.27 -24.77
N VAL A 4 38.94 28.34 -25.05
CA VAL A 4 38.08 29.00 -24.07
C VAL A 4 36.83 28.13 -23.94
N ILE A 5 36.71 27.42 -22.82
CA ILE A 5 35.52 26.63 -22.50
C ILE A 5 34.61 27.54 -21.67
N TYR A 6 33.44 27.87 -22.20
CA TYR A 6 32.45 28.67 -21.48
C TYR A 6 31.84 27.84 -20.34
N MET A 7 31.55 28.45 -19.19
CA MET A 7 30.91 27.77 -18.04
C MET A 7 29.60 27.06 -18.43
N ALA A 8 28.89 27.57 -19.45
CA ALA A 8 27.70 26.94 -20.02
C ALA A 8 27.97 25.57 -20.67
N ASP A 9 29.17 25.35 -21.22
CA ASP A 9 29.56 24.05 -21.77
C ASP A 9 29.89 23.02 -20.69
N TYR A 10 30.24 23.46 -19.47
CA TYR A 10 30.47 22.59 -18.31
C TYR A 10 29.15 22.06 -17.70
N LEU A 11 28.02 22.74 -17.96
CA LEU A 11 26.68 22.34 -17.52
C LEU A 11 25.98 21.38 -18.51
N LYS A 12 26.61 21.06 -19.65
CA LYS A 12 26.12 20.06 -20.61
C LYS A 12 26.34 18.62 -20.15
N GLY A 13 27.01 18.41 -19.00
CA GLY A 13 26.91 17.16 -18.24
C GLY A 13 25.53 17.08 -17.58
N GLU A 14 24.57 16.57 -18.33
CA GLU A 14 23.17 16.24 -17.99
C GLU A 14 22.72 16.52 -16.54
N ILE A 15 22.42 17.80 -16.22
CA ILE A 15 21.47 18.09 -15.15
C ILE A 15 20.08 17.70 -15.68
N GLY A 16 19.78 16.40 -15.61
CA GLY A 16 18.52 15.83 -16.08
C GLY A 16 17.41 16.18 -15.11
N ASP A 17 16.38 16.89 -15.60
CA ASP A 17 15.14 17.08 -14.84
C ASP A 17 14.59 15.71 -14.41
N ILE A 18 14.58 15.45 -13.10
CA ILE A 18 14.15 14.18 -12.52
C ILE A 18 12.72 13.81 -12.93
N ARG A 19 11.86 14.78 -13.24
CA ARG A 19 10.49 14.56 -13.70
C ARG A 19 10.45 13.86 -15.07
N LYS A 20 11.51 13.96 -15.89
CA LYS A 20 11.65 13.19 -17.13
C LYS A 20 11.73 11.69 -16.89
N LYS A 21 12.04 11.26 -15.66
CA LYS A 21 12.04 9.85 -15.23
C LYS A 21 10.70 9.41 -14.61
N GLY A 22 9.68 10.26 -14.69
CA GLY A 22 8.35 10.00 -14.13
C GLY A 22 8.12 10.72 -12.82
N PHE A 23 6.88 11.14 -12.62
CA PHE A 23 6.37 11.74 -11.38
C PHE A 23 4.86 11.50 -11.32
N GLY A 24 4.28 11.58 -10.13
CA GLY A 24 2.84 11.41 -9.92
C GLY A 24 2.24 12.50 -9.06
N MET A 25 0.91 12.55 -9.03
CA MET A 25 0.17 13.49 -8.19
C MET A 25 -0.28 12.83 -6.89
N ILE A 26 -0.04 13.50 -5.77
CA ILE A 26 -0.48 13.05 -4.45
C ILE A 26 -1.55 14.02 -3.94
N PRO A 27 -2.80 13.57 -3.77
CA PRO A 27 -3.84 14.41 -3.18
C PRO A 27 -3.50 14.79 -1.74
N LYS A 28 -3.65 16.07 -1.39
CA LYS A 28 -3.38 16.58 -0.03
C LYS A 28 -4.17 15.82 1.04
N VAL A 29 -5.41 15.41 0.74
CA VAL A 29 -6.27 14.68 1.68
C VAL A 29 -5.61 13.40 2.20
N VAL A 30 -4.85 12.67 1.37
CA VAL A 30 -4.14 11.45 1.80
C VAL A 30 -3.01 11.79 2.76
N MET A 31 -2.35 12.94 2.55
CA MET A 31 -1.24 13.40 3.38
C MET A 31 -1.71 14.05 4.69
N LEU A 32 -2.89 14.64 4.70
CA LEU A 32 -3.50 15.29 5.85
C LEU A 32 -4.35 14.34 6.71
N ASP A 33 -4.79 13.20 6.17
CA ASP A 33 -5.53 12.21 6.97
C ASP A 33 -4.60 11.59 8.04
N GLU A 34 -4.95 11.81 9.31
CA GLU A 34 -4.21 11.32 10.47
C GLU A 34 -4.37 9.80 10.66
N ARG A 35 -5.41 9.20 10.07
CA ARG A 35 -5.65 7.74 10.08
C ARG A 35 -4.66 7.01 9.17
N VAL A 36 -4.06 7.73 8.21
CA VAL A 36 -3.05 7.18 7.30
C VAL A 36 -1.67 7.30 7.95
N SER A 37 -1.13 6.17 8.36
CA SER A 37 0.25 6.06 8.88
C SER A 37 1.30 6.57 7.87
N ILE A 38 2.48 6.94 8.37
CA ILE A 38 3.61 7.37 7.53
C ILE A 38 3.99 6.33 6.45
N GLU A 39 3.98 5.04 6.77
CA GLU A 39 4.28 3.99 5.79
C GLU A 39 3.19 3.85 4.73
N ALA A 40 1.91 3.97 5.13
CA ALA A 40 0.80 3.98 4.18
C ALA A 40 0.89 5.21 3.24
N LYS A 41 1.30 6.39 3.75
CA LYS A 41 1.57 7.57 2.92
C LYS A 41 2.69 7.32 1.91
N ALA A 42 3.78 6.67 2.33
CA ALA A 42 4.89 6.31 1.45
C ALA A 42 4.47 5.29 0.36
N ILE A 43 3.70 4.26 0.74
CA ILE A 43 3.14 3.28 -0.21
C ILE A 43 2.23 3.96 -1.23
N TYR A 44 1.32 4.83 -0.78
CA TYR A 44 0.44 5.59 -1.67
C TYR A 44 1.23 6.51 -2.62
N ALA A 45 2.21 7.26 -2.08
CA ALA A 45 3.07 8.15 -2.86
C ALA A 45 3.85 7.40 -3.95
N TYR A 46 4.36 6.21 -3.62
CA TYR A 46 5.03 5.35 -4.58
C TYR A 46 4.07 4.92 -5.70
N MET A 47 2.86 4.47 -5.36
CA MET A 47 1.84 4.12 -6.35
C MET A 47 1.47 5.32 -7.24
N ALA A 48 1.31 6.50 -6.65
CA ALA A 48 1.04 7.74 -7.39
C ALA A 48 2.15 8.05 -8.40
N GLY A 49 3.41 7.93 -8.00
CA GLY A 49 4.57 8.10 -8.89
C GLY A 49 4.52 7.17 -10.11
N TYR A 50 4.02 5.95 -9.96
CA TYR A 50 3.82 5.00 -11.07
C TYR A 50 2.56 5.28 -11.90
N ALA A 51 1.51 5.81 -11.28
CA ALA A 51 0.27 6.19 -11.99
C ALA A 51 0.46 7.42 -12.88
N GLY A 52 1.40 8.29 -12.54
CA GLY A 52 1.69 9.48 -13.30
C GLY A 52 0.54 10.49 -13.23
N ALA A 53 0.02 10.86 -14.40
CA ALA A 53 -1.20 11.67 -14.53
C ALA A 53 -2.49 10.84 -14.48
N GLY A 54 -2.39 9.50 -14.51
CA GLY A 54 -3.52 8.59 -14.40
C GLY A 54 -3.85 8.24 -12.95
N ASP A 55 -4.77 7.30 -12.80
CA ASP A 55 -5.25 6.80 -11.51
C ASP A 55 -4.89 5.32 -11.28
N THR A 56 -4.16 4.68 -12.20
CA THR A 56 -3.82 3.26 -12.08
C THR A 56 -2.31 3.04 -12.09
N ALA A 57 -1.84 2.20 -11.18
CA ALA A 57 -0.44 1.82 -11.04
C ALA A 57 -0.31 0.29 -11.05
N PHE A 58 0.78 -0.21 -11.63
CA PHE A 58 1.08 -1.64 -11.73
C PHE A 58 2.49 -2.03 -11.22
N PRO A 59 3.04 -1.43 -10.15
CA PRO A 59 4.28 -1.91 -9.57
C PRO A 59 4.07 -3.27 -8.88
N GLY A 60 5.05 -4.18 -9.01
CA GLY A 60 5.06 -5.44 -8.26
C GLY A 60 5.21 -5.22 -6.76
N VAL A 61 4.63 -6.10 -5.93
CA VAL A 61 4.72 -6.01 -4.46
C VAL A 61 6.17 -6.11 -3.97
N GLU A 62 6.91 -7.10 -4.46
CA GLU A 62 8.33 -7.28 -4.11
C GLU A 62 9.16 -6.05 -4.49
N LYS A 63 8.83 -5.39 -5.60
CA LYS A 63 9.48 -4.15 -6.02
C LYS A 63 9.22 -3.01 -5.03
N MET A 64 7.96 -2.80 -4.65
CA MET A 64 7.60 -1.77 -3.67
C MET A 64 8.29 -2.01 -2.32
N ILE A 65 8.28 -3.26 -1.84
CA ILE A 65 8.96 -3.66 -0.60
C ILE A 65 10.45 -3.31 -0.66
N LYS A 66 11.12 -3.70 -1.76
CA LYS A 66 12.54 -3.45 -1.96
C LYS A 66 12.86 -1.96 -2.05
N ASP A 67 12.15 -1.22 -2.90
CA ASP A 67 12.43 0.19 -3.16
C ASP A 67 12.13 1.08 -1.95
N LEU A 68 11.08 0.74 -1.17
CA LEU A 68 10.72 1.47 0.05
C LEU A 68 11.49 1.02 1.29
N GLY A 69 12.25 -0.08 1.22
CA GLY A 69 13.00 -0.62 2.36
C GLY A 69 12.11 -1.03 3.53
N ILE A 70 10.91 -1.53 3.24
CA ILE A 70 9.89 -1.89 4.23
C ILE A 70 9.75 -3.40 4.32
N ASP A 71 9.57 -3.93 5.54
CA ASP A 71 9.27 -5.36 5.72
C ASP A 71 7.95 -5.76 5.02
N ALA A 72 7.87 -7.00 4.53
CA ALA A 72 6.69 -7.49 3.81
C ALA A 72 5.40 -7.41 4.65
N ASN A 73 5.45 -7.79 5.93
CA ASN A 73 4.27 -7.74 6.80
C ASN A 73 3.85 -6.32 7.07
N ARG A 74 4.83 -5.44 7.28
CA ARG A 74 4.59 -4.01 7.45
C ARG A 74 3.95 -3.45 6.17
N PHE A 75 4.47 -3.77 4.99
CA PHE A 75 3.86 -3.37 3.72
C PHE A 75 2.39 -3.80 3.61
N TYR A 76 2.09 -5.08 3.84
CA TYR A 76 0.71 -5.59 3.75
C TYR A 76 -0.23 -4.93 4.76
N LYS A 77 0.23 -4.76 6.00
CA LYS A 77 -0.53 -4.07 7.07
C LYS A 77 -0.90 -2.65 6.67
N HIS A 78 0.07 -1.86 6.21
CA HIS A 78 -0.15 -0.45 5.89
C HIS A 78 -0.87 -0.26 4.55
N ARG A 79 -0.65 -1.16 3.58
CA ARG A 79 -1.47 -1.20 2.35
C ARG A 79 -2.95 -1.49 2.66
N LYS A 80 -3.23 -2.36 3.64
CA LYS A 80 -4.62 -2.65 4.08
C LYS A 80 -5.31 -1.40 4.63
N ILE A 81 -4.58 -0.51 5.31
CA ILE A 81 -5.12 0.78 5.77
C ILE A 81 -5.65 1.60 4.59
N LEU A 82 -4.86 1.74 3.52
CA LEU A 82 -5.26 2.48 2.32
C LEU A 82 -6.52 1.88 1.67
N VAL A 83 -6.62 0.55 1.59
CA VAL A 83 -7.82 -0.12 1.08
C VAL A 83 -9.03 0.14 1.98
N SER A 84 -8.86 -0.03 3.31
CA SER A 84 -9.96 0.13 4.28
C SER A 84 -10.50 1.55 4.40
N LEU A 85 -9.69 2.55 4.07
CA LEU A 85 -10.07 3.96 4.01
C LEU A 85 -10.56 4.37 2.62
N GLY A 86 -10.59 3.45 1.66
CA GLY A 86 -11.06 3.71 0.29
C GLY A 86 -10.11 4.55 -0.54
N TYR A 87 -8.84 4.70 -0.15
CA TYR A 87 -7.84 5.45 -0.94
C TYR A 87 -7.33 4.67 -2.15
N ILE A 88 -7.30 3.34 -2.05
CA ILE A 88 -6.91 2.47 -3.16
C ILE A 88 -7.85 1.27 -3.32
N THR A 89 -7.99 0.80 -4.55
CA THR A 89 -8.62 -0.48 -4.90
C THR A 89 -7.55 -1.39 -5.51
N ILE A 90 -7.57 -2.69 -5.17
CA ILE A 90 -6.61 -3.66 -5.69
C ILE A 90 -7.36 -4.71 -6.50
N THR A 91 -7.05 -4.81 -7.79
CA THR A 91 -7.60 -5.84 -8.69
C THR A 91 -6.49 -6.77 -9.12
N ARG A 92 -6.71 -8.09 -9.00
CA ARG A 92 -5.76 -9.10 -9.51
C ARG A 92 -6.09 -9.41 -10.96
N THR A 93 -5.14 -9.23 -11.86
CA THR A 93 -5.31 -9.70 -13.25
C THR A 93 -4.91 -11.15 -13.33
N ARG A 94 -5.89 -12.06 -13.47
CA ARG A 94 -5.62 -13.45 -13.82
C ARG A 94 -5.40 -13.54 -15.33
N LYS A 95 -4.23 -13.98 -15.76
CA LYS A 95 -4.01 -14.41 -17.15
C LYS A 95 -3.70 -15.90 -17.13
N GLU A 96 -4.37 -16.68 -17.98
CA GLU A 96 -4.24 -18.16 -18.03
C GLU A 96 -2.80 -18.67 -18.14
N VAL A 97 -1.85 -17.83 -18.60
CA VAL A 97 -0.45 -18.20 -18.87
C VAL A 97 0.57 -17.33 -18.12
N LYS A 98 0.17 -16.24 -17.44
CA LYS A 98 1.11 -15.29 -16.78
C LYS A 98 0.76 -15.06 -15.31
N ARG A 99 1.82 -14.87 -14.52
CA ARG A 99 1.80 -14.52 -13.09
C ARG A 99 0.76 -13.42 -12.81
N ASP A 100 -0.04 -13.62 -11.77
CA ASP A 100 -1.00 -12.62 -11.30
C ASP A 100 -0.27 -11.32 -10.96
N ASN A 101 -0.69 -10.21 -11.56
CA ASN A 101 -0.23 -8.89 -11.18
C ASN A 101 -1.37 -8.14 -10.50
N ASN A 102 -1.00 -7.33 -9.50
CA ASN A 102 -1.92 -6.40 -8.88
C ASN A 102 -1.98 -5.12 -9.72
N VAL A 103 -3.19 -4.66 -9.99
CA VAL A 103 -3.48 -3.32 -10.48
C VAL A 103 -4.01 -2.52 -9.30
N TYR A 104 -3.37 -1.40 -9.01
CA TYR A 104 -3.74 -0.48 -7.95
C TYR A 104 -4.44 0.73 -8.56
N THR A 105 -5.73 0.91 -8.25
CA THR A 105 -6.47 2.12 -8.62
C THR A 105 -6.45 3.10 -7.46
N LEU A 106 -5.98 4.31 -7.69
CA LEU A 106 -5.97 5.44 -6.75
C LEU A 106 -7.34 6.13 -6.86
N ASN A 107 -8.20 5.87 -5.89
CA ASN A 107 -9.58 6.33 -5.93
C ASN A 107 -9.64 7.86 -5.84
N GLN A 108 -10.30 8.49 -6.82
CA GLN A 108 -10.43 9.94 -6.92
C GLN A 108 -11.57 10.51 -6.05
N MET A 109 -12.51 9.66 -5.65
CA MET A 109 -13.59 10.01 -4.74
C MET A 109 -13.47 9.17 -3.48
N VAL A 110 -13.45 9.84 -2.33
CA VAL A 110 -13.47 9.22 -1.01
C VAL A 110 -14.69 9.72 -0.26
N ILE A 111 -15.36 8.82 0.46
CA ILE A 111 -16.46 9.19 1.34
C ILE A 111 -15.83 9.71 2.64
N GLU A 112 -15.97 11.01 2.89
CA GLU A 112 -15.53 11.62 4.14
C GLU A 112 -16.21 10.91 5.32
N ASN A 113 -15.43 10.54 6.33
CA ASN A 113 -15.86 9.86 7.56
C ASN A 113 -16.21 8.37 7.45
N GLN A 114 -15.70 7.61 6.47
CA GLN A 114 -15.81 6.15 6.55
C GLN A 114 -15.07 5.60 7.79
N PRO A 115 -15.75 4.81 8.66
CA PRO A 115 -15.07 4.00 9.65
C PRO A 115 -14.22 2.96 8.92
N LEU A 116 -13.08 2.58 9.50
CA LEU A 116 -12.23 1.50 8.98
C LEU A 116 -13.09 0.25 8.74
N GLN A 117 -13.35 -0.10 7.48
CA GLN A 117 -14.07 -1.33 7.18
C GLN A 117 -13.15 -2.52 7.43
N ASN A 118 -13.64 -3.51 8.17
CA ASN A 118 -12.99 -4.80 8.27
C ASN A 118 -13.03 -5.43 6.87
N ALA A 119 -11.97 -5.25 6.08
CA ALA A 119 -11.86 -5.96 4.81
C ALA A 119 -11.78 -7.46 5.14
N ASP A 120 -12.86 -8.18 4.82
CA ASP A 120 -12.89 -9.64 4.74
C ASP A 120 -11.86 -10.04 3.67
N ILE A 121 -10.72 -10.52 4.13
CA ILE A 121 -9.66 -11.07 3.28
C ILE A 121 -9.33 -12.42 3.89
N GLU A 122 -9.51 -13.47 3.09
CA GLU A 122 -9.04 -14.83 3.38
C GLU A 122 -7.55 -14.74 3.71
N ASN A 123 -7.21 -15.07 4.97
CA ASN A 123 -5.82 -15.14 5.40
C ASN A 123 -5.20 -16.37 4.74
N GLU A 124 -4.30 -16.19 3.79
CA GLU A 124 -3.30 -17.22 3.53
C GLU A 124 -2.38 -17.26 4.75
N ASP A 125 -2.34 -18.40 5.42
CA ASP A 125 -1.50 -18.65 6.59
C ASP A 125 -0.03 -18.49 6.21
N VAL A 126 0.55 -17.33 6.51
CA VAL A 126 2.01 -17.12 6.41
C VAL A 126 2.58 -17.32 7.80
N GLU A 127 3.33 -18.41 7.99
CA GLU A 127 4.10 -18.68 9.21
C GLU A 127 5.34 -17.79 9.21
N ILE A 128 5.46 -16.90 10.21
CA ILE A 128 6.53 -15.90 10.27
C ILE A 128 7.36 -16.10 11.53
N GLN A 129 8.62 -16.44 11.32
CA GLN A 129 9.63 -16.48 12.38
C GLN A 129 9.96 -15.07 12.82
N ARG A 130 9.97 -14.84 14.14
CA ARG A 130 10.27 -13.54 14.75
C ARG A 130 11.74 -13.21 14.55
N ILE A 131 12.04 -12.08 13.91
CA ILE A 131 13.34 -11.41 14.00
C ILE A 131 13.11 -10.12 14.77
N GLU A 132 13.80 -9.97 15.89
CA GLU A 132 13.78 -8.76 16.71
C GLU A 132 14.64 -7.67 16.03
N ASN A 133 14.05 -6.51 15.72
CA ASN A 133 14.79 -5.33 15.29
C ASN A 133 14.61 -4.23 16.34
N GLU A 134 15.73 -3.70 16.83
CA GLU A 134 15.86 -2.80 17.99
C GLU A 134 15.54 -1.32 17.70
N TYR A 135 15.07 -0.96 16.50
CA TYR A 135 14.76 0.42 16.12
C TYR A 135 13.28 0.60 15.77
N ALA A 136 12.39 0.50 16.76
CA ALA A 136 11.00 0.93 16.60
C ALA A 136 10.33 1.27 17.94
N ASN A 137 10.89 2.19 18.72
CA ASN A 137 10.15 2.84 19.79
C ASN A 137 9.61 4.17 19.28
N ASN A 138 8.31 4.18 18.96
CA ASN A 138 7.32 5.22 19.29
C ASN A 138 6.15 5.14 18.31
N ASN A 139 5.15 4.33 18.66
CA ASN A 139 3.76 4.76 18.48
C ASN A 139 2.84 3.97 19.41
N SER A 140 2.31 4.69 20.39
CA SER A 140 1.39 4.26 21.45
C SER A 140 -0.02 3.85 20.96
N PHE A 141 -0.23 3.71 19.65
CA PHE A 141 -1.54 3.38 19.06
C PHE A 141 -1.88 1.88 19.02
N LEU A 142 -0.99 0.98 19.44
CA LEU A 142 -1.23 -0.47 19.38
C LEU A 142 -1.73 -1.12 20.68
N LYS A 143 -1.86 -0.37 21.79
CA LYS A 143 -2.35 -0.95 23.05
C LYS A 143 -3.87 -1.08 23.15
N ALA A 144 -4.64 -0.47 22.25
CA ALA A 144 -6.10 -0.41 22.37
C ALA A 144 -6.86 -1.64 21.79
N THR A 145 -6.23 -2.52 21.01
CA THR A 145 -6.97 -3.55 20.25
C THR A 145 -6.84 -4.98 20.80
N VAL A 146 -5.94 -5.25 21.77
CA VAL A 146 -5.61 -6.63 22.17
C VAL A 146 -6.37 -7.14 23.41
N LEU A 147 -7.21 -6.34 24.08
CA LEU A 147 -7.80 -6.75 25.38
C LEU A 147 -9.30 -7.07 25.44
N LYS A 148 -10.01 -7.29 24.33
CA LYS A 148 -11.36 -7.87 24.41
C LYS A 148 -11.63 -8.89 23.30
N ASN A 149 -11.41 -10.17 23.60
CA ASN A 149 -12.48 -11.19 23.58
C ASN A 149 -11.93 -12.59 23.87
N ASN A 150 -11.97 -12.99 25.14
CA ASN A 150 -12.01 -14.40 25.54
C ASN A 150 -13.43 -14.94 25.32
N ASN A 151 -13.56 -16.00 24.52
CA ASN A 151 -14.50 -17.14 24.62
C ASN A 151 -15.01 -17.62 23.24
N TYR A 152 -14.23 -18.47 22.56
CA TYR A 152 -14.76 -19.31 21.48
C TYR A 152 -15.37 -20.59 22.07
N LYS A 153 -16.70 -20.60 22.28
CA LYS A 153 -17.47 -21.86 22.45
C LYS A 153 -17.87 -22.39 21.08
N LYS A 154 -17.28 -23.51 20.68
CA LYS A 154 -17.59 -24.28 19.46
C LYS A 154 -19.01 -24.87 19.56
N ARG A 155 -20.01 -24.30 18.86
CA ARG A 155 -21.33 -24.94 18.67
C ARG A 155 -21.40 -25.57 17.27
N LYS A 156 -21.51 -26.90 17.22
CA LYS A 156 -21.82 -27.68 16.01
C LYS A 156 -23.22 -27.28 15.51
N ARG A 157 -23.34 -26.85 14.25
CA ARG A 157 -24.66 -26.62 13.60
C ARG A 157 -25.14 -27.94 13.02
N LYS A 158 -26.34 -28.39 13.44
CA LYS A 158 -27.09 -29.48 12.78
C LYS A 158 -27.69 -28.93 11.48
N ALA A 159 -27.61 -29.71 10.40
CA ALA A 159 -28.27 -29.41 9.14
C ALA A 159 -29.80 -29.48 9.31
N VAL A 160 -30.53 -28.51 8.77
CA VAL A 160 -31.99 -28.55 8.64
C VAL A 160 -32.27 -28.68 7.15
N VAL A 161 -32.87 -29.81 6.77
CA VAL A 161 -33.40 -30.06 5.42
C VAL A 161 -34.80 -29.46 5.38
N ILE A 162 -35.06 -28.53 4.47
CA ILE A 162 -36.41 -28.02 4.20
C ILE A 162 -36.95 -28.82 3.02
N VAL A 163 -37.99 -29.62 3.26
CA VAL A 163 -38.82 -30.22 2.20
C VAL A 163 -39.84 -29.17 1.82
N VAL A 164 -39.82 -28.72 0.57
CA VAL A 164 -40.89 -27.88 0.01
C VAL A 164 -41.98 -28.83 -0.48
N VAL A 165 -43.20 -28.66 0.04
CA VAL A 165 -44.42 -29.30 -0.45
C VAL A 165 -45.02 -28.44 -1.54
#